data_AF-A0A177AG97-F1
#
_entry.id   AF-A0A177AG97-F1
#
_cell.length_a   1.000
_cell.length_b   1.000
_cell.length_c   1.000
_cell.angle_alpha   90.00
_cell.angle_beta   90.00
_cell.angle_gamma   90.00
#
_symmetry.space_group_name_H-M   'P 1'
#
loop_
_entity.id
_entity.type
_entity.pdbx_description
1 polymer ?
#
loop_
_entity_poly.entity_id
_entity_poly.type
_entity_poly.pdbx_seq_one_letter_code
_entity_poly.pdbx_strand_id
1 'polypeptide(L)'
;MDFLLEHFEAAKIQYQEDRYMAPCCNSGWAKLDKYYALTGRTPVYIAAMVLCPAFKWEYFESTWEDVWITRGKVKMQEFWEEKYKSKAIVLPPRANRCSISSGKISIRLGEGRKPVYRQR
;
A
#
# COMPACT_ATOMS: atom_id res chain seq x y z
N MET A 1 -3.45 -8.03 7.48
CA MET A 1 -2.99 -8.53 8.80
C MET A 1 -4.18 -8.78 9.72
N ASP A 2 -5.28 -8.05 9.53
CA ASP A 2 -6.46 -8.05 10.39
C ASP A 2 -7.16 -9.41 10.42
N PHE A 3 -7.27 -10.07 9.26
CA PHE A 3 -7.79 -11.44 9.15
C PHE A 3 -7.05 -12.45 10.05
N LEU A 4 -5.71 -12.36 10.13
CA LEU A 4 -4.94 -13.27 10.97
C LEU A 4 -5.22 -13.00 12.44
N LEU A 5 -5.31 -11.73 12.83
CA LEU A 5 -5.56 -11.33 14.21
C LEU A 5 -6.94 -11.82 14.67
N GLU A 6 -7.97 -11.62 13.86
CA GLU A 6 -9.33 -12.15 14.07
C GLU A 6 -9.32 -13.69 14.20
N HIS A 7 -8.60 -14.37 13.32
CA HIS A 7 -8.50 -15.83 13.36
C HIS A 7 -7.84 -16.33 14.65
N PHE A 8 -6.78 -15.66 15.13
CA PHE A 8 -6.13 -16.02 16.39
C PHE A 8 -6.97 -15.68 17.62
N GLU A 9 -7.76 -14.61 17.59
CA GLU A 9 -8.71 -14.29 18.65
C GLU A 9 -9.82 -15.35 18.74
N ALA A 10 -10.37 -15.75 17.60
CA ALA A 10 -11.32 -16.86 17.53
C ALA A 10 -10.69 -18.18 18.00
N ALA A 11 -9.46 -18.48 17.57
CA ALA A 11 -8.75 -19.69 17.97
C ALA A 11 -8.45 -19.71 19.49
N LYS A 12 -8.17 -18.55 20.10
CA LYS A 12 -7.98 -18.46 21.56
C LYS A 12 -9.24 -18.85 22.32
N ILE A 13 -10.42 -18.47 21.83
CA ILE A 13 -11.71 -18.85 22.43
C ILE A 13 -11.96 -20.35 22.20
N GLN A 14 -11.75 -20.82 20.97
CA GLN A 14 -12.03 -22.21 20.59
C GLN A 14 -11.15 -23.22 21.33
N TYR A 15 -9.85 -22.94 21.49
CA TYR A 15 -8.87 -23.85 22.06
C TYR A 15 -8.47 -23.47 23.49
N GLN A 16 -9.28 -22.69 24.21
CA GLN A 16 -8.91 -22.17 25.54
C GLN A 16 -8.56 -23.28 26.55
N GLU A 17 -9.25 -24.43 26.48
CA GLU A 17 -9.05 -25.58 27.38
C GLU A 17 -8.03 -26.60 26.84
N ASP A 18 -7.56 -26.43 25.60
CA ASP A 18 -6.60 -27.36 24.99
C ASP A 18 -5.19 -27.08 25.49
N ARG A 19 -4.61 -28.06 26.20
CA ARG A 19 -3.28 -27.97 26.82
C ARG A 19 -2.15 -27.69 25.84
N TYR A 20 -2.29 -28.10 24.58
CA TYR A 20 -1.24 -27.97 23.57
C TYR A 20 -1.52 -26.81 22.61
N MET A 21 -2.78 -26.63 22.19
CA MET A 21 -3.12 -25.58 21.22
C MET A 21 -3.26 -24.20 21.84
N ALA A 22 -3.70 -24.07 23.10
CA ALA A 22 -3.77 -22.77 23.77
C ALA A 22 -2.42 -22.02 23.80
N PRO A 23 -1.29 -22.61 24.23
CA PRO A 23 0.00 -21.90 24.25
C PRO A 23 0.51 -21.55 22.84
N CYS A 24 0.23 -22.38 21.84
CA CYS A 24 0.55 -22.09 20.44
C CYS A 24 -0.23 -20.89 19.91
N CYS A 25 -1.55 -20.85 20.13
CA CYS A 25 -2.40 -19.72 19.73
C CYS A 25 -2.00 -18.43 20.43
N ASN A 26 -1.71 -18.49 21.74
CA ASN A 26 -1.24 -17.34 22.51
C ASN A 26 0.11 -16.79 22.00
N SER A 27 1.03 -17.68 21.64
CA SER A 27 2.34 -17.30 21.09
C SER A 27 2.20 -16.63 19.72
N GLY A 28 1.35 -17.17 18.86
CA GLY A 28 1.02 -16.58 17.55
C GLY A 28 0.38 -15.21 17.69
N TRP A 29 -0.62 -15.08 18.56
CA TRP A 29 -1.28 -13.82 18.85
C TRP A 29 -0.30 -12.77 19.40
N ALA A 30 0.54 -13.11 20.38
CA ALA A 30 1.53 -12.17 20.94
C ALA A 30 2.53 -11.67 19.90
N LYS A 31 2.88 -12.51 18.92
CA LYS A 31 3.76 -12.11 17.83
C LYS A 31 3.06 -11.14 16.88
N LEU A 32 1.79 -11.38 16.56
CA LEU A 32 0.98 -10.51 15.72
C LEU A 32 0.72 -9.16 16.39
N ASP A 33 0.37 -9.15 17.67
CA ASP A 33 0.18 -7.94 18.47
C ASP A 33 1.44 -7.06 18.46
N LYS A 34 2.62 -7.66 18.64
CA LYS A 34 3.90 -6.95 18.50
C LYS A 34 4.06 -6.30 17.13
N TYR A 35 3.72 -7.00 16.04
CA TYR A 35 3.81 -6.43 14.70
C TYR A 35 2.75 -5.34 14.48
N TYR A 36 1.54 -5.49 15.01
CA TYR A 36 0.50 -4.45 14.98
C TYR A 36 0.93 -3.17 15.68
N ALA A 37 1.53 -3.29 16.87
CA ALA A 37 2.07 -2.16 17.61
C ALA A 37 3.16 -1.43 16.82
N LEU A 38 3.97 -2.15 16.04
CA LEU A 38 4.98 -1.57 15.15
C LEU A 38 4.36 -0.92 13.91
N THR A 39 3.31 -1.50 13.36
CA THR A 39 2.54 -0.92 12.24
C THR A 39 1.99 0.46 12.60
N GLY A 40 1.55 0.66 13.84
CA GLY A 40 1.12 1.98 14.33
C GLY A 40 2.25 3.02 14.42
N ARG A 41 3.53 2.60 14.44
CA ARG A 41 4.69 3.52 14.49
C ARG A 41 5.07 4.05 13.12
N THR A 42 4.90 3.25 12.06
CA THR A 42 5.27 3.64 10.70
C THR A 42 4.05 3.74 9.78
N PRO A 43 3.82 4.86 9.10
CA PRO A 43 2.68 5.05 8.19
C PRO A 43 2.73 4.18 6.92
N VAL A 44 3.79 3.38 6.74
CA VAL A 44 4.06 2.58 5.54
C VAL A 44 2.95 1.57 5.23
N TYR A 45 2.36 0.92 6.25
CA TYR A 45 1.27 -0.03 6.02
C TYR A 45 0.01 0.68 5.50
N ILE A 46 -0.36 1.79 6.14
CA ILE A 46 -1.50 2.61 5.73
C ILE A 46 -1.27 3.14 4.31
N ALA A 47 -0.06 3.63 4.03
CA ALA A 47 0.33 4.09 2.70
C ALA A 47 0.18 3.01 1.63
N ALA A 48 0.64 1.78 1.91
CA ALA A 48 0.56 0.66 0.98
C ALA A 48 -0.89 0.28 0.64
N MET A 49 -1.77 0.27 1.65
CA MET A 49 -3.19 -0.04 1.46
C MET A 49 -3.92 1.07 0.69
N VAL A 50 -3.65 2.34 1.02
CA VAL A 50 -4.25 3.50 0.34
C VAL A 50 -3.79 3.60 -1.11
N LEU A 51 -2.54 3.24 -1.40
CA LEU A 51 -1.99 3.20 -2.76
C LEU A 51 -2.59 2.05 -3.58
N CYS A 52 -3.07 0.99 -2.94
CA CYS A 52 -3.73 -0.12 -3.63
C CYS A 52 -5.14 0.31 -4.09
N PRO A 53 -5.45 0.28 -5.40
CA PRO A 53 -6.73 0.76 -5.91
C PRO A 53 -7.93 -0.08 -5.46
N ALA A 54 -7.70 -1.30 -4.98
CA ALA A 54 -8.74 -2.20 -4.49
C ALA A 54 -9.14 -1.98 -3.03
N PHE A 55 -8.27 -1.38 -2.21
CA PHE A 55 -8.50 -1.28 -0.75
C PHE A 55 -8.68 0.16 -0.26
N LYS A 56 -7.94 1.13 -0.82
CA LYS A 56 -8.08 2.58 -0.56
C LYS A 56 -8.36 2.90 0.92
N TRP A 57 -9.24 3.88 1.19
CA TRP A 57 -9.71 4.21 2.53
C TRP A 57 -10.94 3.40 2.96
N GLU A 58 -11.71 2.87 2.00
CA GLU A 58 -12.91 2.06 2.24
C GLU A 58 -12.62 0.83 3.11
N TYR A 59 -11.44 0.21 2.91
CA TYR A 59 -10.99 -0.90 3.75
C TYR A 59 -10.91 -0.52 5.23
N PHE A 60 -10.28 0.62 5.54
CA PHE A 60 -10.11 1.08 6.92
C PHE A 60 -11.44 1.50 7.54
N GLU A 61 -12.31 2.14 6.77
CA GLU A 61 -13.65 2.58 7.22
C GLU A 61 -14.57 1.41 7.59
N SER A 62 -14.36 0.23 6.99
CA SER A 62 -15.11 -0.98 7.35
C SER A 62 -14.52 -1.81 8.48
N THR A 63 -13.20 -1.69 8.71
CA THR A 63 -12.46 -2.62 9.59
C THR A 63 -12.03 -1.96 10.91
N TRP A 64 -11.77 -0.65 10.92
CA TRP A 64 -11.17 0.05 12.06
C TRP A 64 -12.14 1.09 12.65
N GLU A 65 -11.93 1.45 13.92
CA GLU A 65 -12.67 2.54 14.56
C GLU A 65 -12.25 3.93 14.02
N ASP A 66 -13.20 4.88 14.02
CA ASP A 66 -13.01 6.25 13.51
C ASP A 66 -11.80 6.98 14.09
N VAL A 67 -11.49 6.76 15.37
CA VAL A 67 -10.34 7.38 16.05
C VAL A 67 -9.02 6.93 15.42
N TRP A 68 -8.92 5.67 15.03
CA TRP A 68 -7.73 5.08 14.43
C TRP A 68 -7.58 5.50 12.97
N ILE A 69 -8.69 5.56 12.24
CA ILE A 69 -8.73 6.07 10.87
C ILE A 69 -8.25 7.52 10.82
N THR A 70 -8.76 8.36 11.73
CA THR A 70 -8.38 9.78 11.81
C THR A 70 -6.88 9.94 12.07
N ARG A 71 -6.34 9.20 13.06
CA ARG A 71 -4.89 9.18 13.34
C ARG A 71 -4.08 8.66 12.15
N GLY A 72 -4.59 7.66 11.43
CA GLY A 72 -3.98 7.11 10.23
C GLY A 72 -3.91 8.09 9.07
N LYS A 73 -5.01 8.83 8.82
CA LYS A 73 -5.10 9.89 7.79
C LYS A 73 -4.07 10.99 8.05
N VAL A 74 -3.95 11.46 9.31
CA VAL A 74 -2.95 12.47 9.70
C VAL A 74 -1.53 11.96 9.46
N LYS A 75 -1.17 10.78 9.97
CA LYS A 75 0.17 10.21 9.78
C LYS A 75 0.51 9.96 8.31
N MET A 76 -0.46 9.54 7.51
CA MET A 76 -0.28 9.33 6.08
C MET A 76 -0.02 10.65 5.35
N GLN A 77 -0.74 11.71 5.72
CA GLN A 77 -0.53 13.05 5.17
C GLN A 77 0.86 13.57 5.54
N GLU A 78 1.25 13.50 6.81
CA GLU A 78 2.60 13.88 7.28
C GLU A 78 3.69 13.12 6.51
N PHE A 79 3.52 11.81 6.34
CA PHE A 79 4.46 10.97 5.62
C PHE A 79 4.60 11.35 4.14
N TRP A 80 3.47 11.63 3.48
CA TRP A 80 3.47 12.11 2.10
C TRP A 80 4.21 13.45 2.00
N GLU A 81 3.93 14.39 2.90
CA GLU A 81 4.57 15.71 2.91
C GLU A 81 6.06 15.65 3.18
N GLU A 82 6.50 14.76 4.07
CA GLU A 82 7.90 14.63 4.45
C GLU A 82 8.74 13.95 3.35
N LYS A 83 8.23 12.85 2.78
CA LYS A 83 9.03 11.95 1.92
C LYS A 83 8.78 12.08 0.43
N TYR A 84 7.58 12.45 0.01
CA TYR A 84 7.16 12.32 -1.40
C TYR A 84 6.70 13.63 -2.04
N LYS A 85 6.15 14.57 -1.27
CA LYS A 85 5.76 15.90 -1.76
C LYS A 85 7.02 16.59 -2.29
N SER A 86 7.03 16.81 -3.60
CA SER A 86 8.17 17.40 -4.31
C SER A 86 8.63 18.68 -3.63
N LYS A 87 9.79 18.65 -2.97
CA LYS A 87 10.59 19.85 -2.78
C LYS A 87 11.02 20.24 -4.18
N ALA A 88 10.54 21.38 -4.67
CA ALA A 88 10.66 21.81 -6.06
C ALA A 88 11.91 21.25 -6.73
N ILE A 89 11.74 20.28 -7.63
CA ILE A 89 12.81 19.93 -8.55
C ILE A 89 12.97 21.19 -9.37
N VAL A 90 14.03 21.96 -9.11
CA VAL A 90 14.48 22.99 -10.02
C VAL A 90 14.88 22.24 -11.28
N LEU A 91 13.91 22.03 -12.16
CA LEU A 91 14.20 21.56 -13.49
C LEU A 91 15.13 22.62 -14.07
N PRO A 92 16.36 22.27 -14.48
CA PRO A 92 17.21 23.22 -15.17
C PRO A 92 16.39 23.80 -16.34
N PRO A 93 16.49 25.12 -16.59
CA PRO A 93 15.67 25.78 -17.60
C PRO A 93 15.72 24.96 -18.88
N ARG A 94 14.54 24.54 -19.34
CA ARG A 94 14.37 23.67 -20.49
C ARG A 94 15.17 24.26 -21.65
N ALA A 95 16.34 23.69 -21.94
CA ALA A 95 17.16 24.13 -23.05
C ALA A 95 16.28 24.10 -24.31
N ASN A 96 16.22 25.24 -24.98
CA ASN A 96 15.32 25.51 -26.10
C ASN A 96 15.30 24.32 -27.06
N ARG A 97 14.09 23.83 -27.36
CA ARG A 97 13.87 22.87 -28.43
C ARG A 97 14.56 23.41 -29.67
N CYS A 98 15.63 22.75 -30.11
CA CYS A 98 16.17 22.97 -31.44
C CYS A 98 15.02 22.74 -32.43
N SER A 99 14.72 23.77 -33.22
CA SER A 99 13.82 23.67 -34.36
C SER A 99 14.39 22.61 -35.31
N ILE A 100 13.80 21.42 -35.30
CA ILE A 100 14.02 20.42 -36.34
C ILE A 100 13.45 21.06 -37.62
N SER A 101 14.35 21.57 -38.46
CA SER A 101 14.05 21.95 -39.83
C SER A 101 13.45 20.75 -40.54
N SER A 102 12.34 20.98 -41.23
CA SER A 102 11.56 20.01 -42.01
C SER A 102 12.41 19.13 -42.93
N GLY A 103 12.91 18.01 -42.41
CA GLY A 103 13.45 16.90 -43.18
C GLY A 103 12.42 15.79 -43.22
N LYS A 104 11.88 15.51 -44.41
CA LYS A 104 10.86 14.47 -44.67
C LYS A 104 11.31 13.11 -44.09
N ILE A 105 10.64 12.65 -43.05
CA ILE A 105 10.75 11.26 -42.57
C ILE A 105 9.72 10.43 -43.35
N SER A 106 10.17 9.68 -44.36
CA SER A 106 9.35 8.67 -45.02
C SER A 106 9.40 7.38 -44.20
N ILE A 107 8.32 7.10 -43.49
CA ILE A 107 8.12 5.84 -42.77
C ILE A 107 7.42 4.86 -43.72
N ARG A 108 8.13 3.80 -44.13
CA ARG A 108 7.48 2.66 -44.79
C ARG A 108 6.66 1.90 -43.77
N LEU A 109 5.35 1.84 -44.01
CA LEU A 109 4.39 1.07 -43.24
C LEU A 109 4.63 -0.43 -43.51
N GLY A 110 5.27 -1.13 -42.57
CA GLY A 110 5.37 -2.59 -42.56
C GLY A 110 4.28 -3.19 -41.69
N GLU A 111 3.51 -4.11 -42.26
CA GLU A 111 2.28 -4.69 -41.70
C GLU A 111 2.42 -5.33 -40.31
N GLY A 112 1.49 -4.94 -39.42
CA GLY A 112 0.59 -5.84 -38.72
C GLY A 112 1.18 -6.96 -37.84
N ARG A 113 1.36 -6.68 -36.55
CA ARG A 113 1.08 -7.66 -35.48
C ARG A 113 0.42 -6.97 -34.28
N LYS A 114 -0.81 -7.36 -33.97
CA LYS A 114 -1.57 -6.88 -32.80
C LYS A 114 -0.96 -7.43 -31.50
N PRO A 115 -0.84 -6.63 -30.42
CA PRO A 115 -0.42 -7.15 -29.13
C PRO A 115 -1.60 -7.84 -28.41
N VAL A 116 -1.36 -9.06 -27.94
CA VAL A 116 -2.24 -9.82 -27.04
C VAL A 116 -1.97 -9.35 -25.61
N TYR A 117 -2.96 -8.76 -24.96
CA TYR A 117 -2.88 -8.42 -23.54
C TYR A 117 -3.20 -9.65 -22.69
N ARG A 118 -2.22 -10.10 -21.89
CA ARG A 118 -2.38 -11.17 -20.90
C ARG A 118 -2.83 -10.54 -19.58
N GLN A 119 -4.11 -10.75 -19.24
CA GLN A 119 -4.65 -10.45 -17.91
C GLN A 119 -4.04 -11.41 -16.88
N ARG A 120 -3.65 -10.85 -15.73
CA ARG A 120 -3.58 -11.52 -14.43
C ARG A 120 -4.19 -10.58 -13.41
#